data_AF-A0A7C3Q5N9-F1
#
_entry.id   AF-A0A7C3Q5N9-F1
#
_cell.length_a   1.000
_cell.length_b   1.000
_cell.length_c   1.000
_cell.angle_alpha   90.00
_cell.angle_beta   90.00
_cell.angle_gamma   90.00
#
_symmetry.space_group_name_H-M   'P 1'
#
loop_
_entity.id
_entity.type
_entity.pdbx_description
1 polymer ?
#
loop_
_entity_poly.entity_id
_entity_poly.type
_entity_poly.pdbx_seq_one_letter_code
_entity_poly.pdbx_strand_id
1 'polypeptide(L)'
;MSKSTFYYFTLLLTTLVVFSGCAERGYHLTRQANTHTLTAQSTVDLGNTHISTRHELNKMQAAVKKERKKFKEPKAVDTITEINARKDRLKKEKLQALKAKQEAALQEATLKEERRQAQENLKKEKEAELRARQAQLLEEQKIQKAEAKKLKELQALKARNEGQKAKALEAEIAKEKQIQEAKKAKALEIAKIQKAKTLAAKQKLAAQKALEKKQAEEIRKNQEAQRAIVEEEKKAKIKRLKAEREKEIQRNKAKKVKALSATTEPLKFQLINKIYHKFGTSEIHGHVIYLNSAGQEVRLASSKVYLLPVSAKLNNWFENYYLKNKSNPNDNGMVANYLNSTYLNLEKNFEFYGVAEGSYYVIIEAKYPSSMARDKKVYIAKKIEVGKYKKIMAVFSKKL
;
A
#
# COMPACT_ATOMS: atom_id res chain seq x y z
N MET A 1 3.75 17.90 23.92
CA MET A 1 4.59 17.94 25.13
C MET A 1 3.84 18.73 26.19
N SER A 2 3.67 18.18 27.40
CA SER A 2 2.89 18.85 28.44
C SER A 2 3.72 19.97 29.07
N LYS A 3 3.06 21.02 29.59
CA LYS A 3 3.74 22.14 30.28
C LYS A 3 4.66 21.66 31.42
N SER A 4 4.36 20.50 32.02
CA SER A 4 5.22 19.87 33.03
C SER A 4 6.56 19.41 32.47
N THR A 5 6.60 18.84 31.26
CA THR A 5 7.85 18.35 30.65
C THR A 5 8.82 19.48 30.29
N PHE A 6 8.31 20.69 30.02
CA PHE A 6 9.14 21.87 29.69
C PHE A 6 9.85 22.45 30.91
N TYR A 7 9.22 22.43 32.09
CA TYR A 7 9.83 22.90 33.34
C TYR A 7 10.96 22.00 33.83
N TYR A 8 10.81 20.67 33.70
CA TYR A 8 11.90 19.74 34.04
C TYR A 8 13.10 19.90 33.10
N PHE A 9 12.86 20.19 31.82
CA PHE A 9 13.95 20.37 30.86
C PHE A 9 14.71 21.70 31.08
N THR A 10 14.01 22.77 31.47
CA THR A 10 14.66 24.07 31.78
C THR A 10 15.39 24.06 33.12
N LEU A 11 14.88 23.34 34.14
CA LEU A 11 15.57 23.20 35.44
C LEU A 11 16.86 22.36 35.33
N LEU A 12 16.86 21.37 34.43
CA LEU A 12 18.02 20.51 34.19
C LEU A 12 19.10 21.23 33.35
N LEU A 13 18.70 22.18 32.50
CA LEU A 13 19.64 22.98 31.72
C LEU A 13 20.30 24.10 32.55
N THR A 14 19.58 24.71 33.50
CA THR A 14 20.16 25.77 34.36
C THR A 14 21.13 25.23 35.40
N THR A 15 20.95 24.01 35.88
CA THR A 15 21.91 23.36 36.81
C THR A 15 23.22 22.97 36.12
N LEU A 16 23.19 22.66 34.82
CA LEU A 16 24.39 22.35 34.04
C LEU A 16 25.29 23.56 33.74
N VAL A 17 24.73 24.78 33.71
CA VAL A 17 25.49 26.01 33.42
C VAL A 17 26.19 26.59 34.66
N VAL A 18 25.73 26.28 35.88
CA VAL A 18 26.36 26.80 37.12
C VAL A 18 27.61 26.02 37.51
N PHE A 19 27.78 24.77 37.04
CA PHE A 19 28.95 23.94 37.39
C PHE A 19 30.15 24.06 36.41
N SER A 20 30.04 24.77 35.29
CA SER A 20 31.17 24.95 34.37
C SER A 20 32.15 26.07 34.78
N GLY A 21 31.89 26.79 35.87
CA GLY A 21 32.75 27.89 36.35
C GLY A 21 33.91 27.50 37.27
N CYS A 22 34.14 26.20 37.55
CA CYS A 22 35.17 25.75 38.50
C CYS A 22 36.43 25.15 37.85
N ALA A 23 36.57 25.21 36.52
CA ALA A 23 37.66 24.54 35.80
C ALA A 23 39.01 25.29 35.79
N GLU A 24 39.12 26.51 36.34
CA GLU A 24 40.35 27.32 36.26
C GLU A 24 41.28 27.24 37.49
N ARG A 25 41.05 26.32 38.45
CA ARG A 25 41.90 26.20 39.64
C ARG A 25 42.55 24.84 39.82
N GLY A 26 43.19 24.27 38.79
CA GLY A 26 44.25 23.26 38.98
C GLY A 26 43.95 22.06 39.90
N TYR A 27 42.74 21.49 39.81
CA TYR A 27 42.39 20.23 40.48
C TYR A 27 42.13 19.15 39.45
N HIS A 28 42.81 18.00 39.58
CA HIS A 28 42.49 16.81 38.80
C HIS A 28 41.47 15.97 39.58
N LEU A 29 40.28 15.79 39.02
CA LEU A 29 39.27 14.90 39.57
C LEU A 29 39.51 13.50 39.03
N THR A 30 39.71 12.53 39.91
CA THR A 30 39.76 11.10 39.53
C THR A 30 38.57 10.37 40.13
N ARG A 31 37.92 9.56 39.29
CA ARG A 31 36.75 8.76 39.68
C ARG A 31 37.19 7.34 39.95
N GLN A 32 37.07 6.88 41.20
CA GLN A 32 37.24 5.47 41.50
C GLN A 32 36.02 4.68 41.00
N ALA A 33 36.26 3.65 40.19
CA ALA A 33 35.24 2.94 39.42
C ALA A 33 34.14 2.27 40.28
N ASN A 34 34.39 2.07 41.58
CA ASN A 34 33.55 1.20 42.41
C ASN A 34 32.83 1.92 43.56
N THR A 35 33.02 3.23 43.76
CA THR A 35 32.54 3.91 44.98
C THR A 35 31.74 5.20 44.75
N HIS A 36 31.49 5.61 43.50
CA HIS A 36 30.85 6.91 43.17
C HIS A 36 31.45 8.11 43.94
N THR A 37 32.67 7.99 44.46
CA THR A 37 33.33 9.02 45.24
C THR A 37 34.26 9.80 44.31
N LEU A 38 34.07 11.11 44.23
CA LEU A 38 34.95 12.02 43.49
C LEU A 38 36.04 12.50 44.45
N THR A 39 37.30 12.18 44.16
CA THR A 39 38.45 12.67 44.93
C THR A 39 39.12 13.79 44.14
N ALA A 40 39.25 14.96 44.75
CA ALA A 40 39.95 16.11 44.17
C ALA A 40 41.39 16.12 44.68
N GLN A 41 42.36 15.95 43.78
CA GLN A 41 43.78 16.13 44.08
C GLN A 41 44.25 17.47 43.50
N SER A 42 44.82 18.33 44.36
CA SER A 42 45.49 19.57 43.94
C SER A 42 46.75 19.20 43.17
N THR A 43 46.91 19.72 41.94
CA THR A 43 48.10 19.49 41.12
C THR A 43 49.16 20.58 41.29
N VAL A 44 49.09 21.39 42.34
CA VAL A 44 50.17 22.33 42.64
C VAL A 44 51.24 21.58 43.44
N ASP A 45 52.28 21.13 42.72
CA ASP A 45 53.55 20.73 43.30
C ASP A 45 54.07 21.86 44.21
N LEU A 46 53.94 21.69 45.53
CA LEU A 46 54.60 22.53 46.54
C LEU A 46 56.10 22.24 46.64
N GLY A 47 56.70 21.73 45.57
CA GLY A 47 58.09 21.35 45.44
C GLY A 47 58.96 22.40 44.77
N ASN A 48 58.82 23.70 45.08
CA ASN A 48 59.88 24.70 44.80
C ASN A 48 59.65 26.12 45.37
N THR A 49 59.48 26.26 46.69
CA THR A 49 59.56 27.58 47.37
C THR A 49 60.57 27.59 48.52
N HIS A 50 61.68 26.85 48.39
CA HIS A 50 62.71 26.75 49.44
C HIS A 50 63.83 27.81 49.37
N ILE A 51 63.74 28.87 48.56
CA ILE A 51 64.82 29.87 48.47
C ILE A 51 64.39 31.28 48.92
N SER A 52 63.10 31.62 48.90
CA SER A 52 62.65 32.99 49.24
C SER A 52 62.25 33.21 50.70
N THR A 53 61.86 32.17 51.45
CA THR A 53 61.30 32.32 52.81
C THR A 53 62.32 32.21 53.94
N ARG A 54 63.49 31.60 53.69
CA ARG A 54 64.57 31.50 54.69
C ARG A 54 65.26 32.85 54.93
N HIS A 55 65.30 33.72 53.90
CA HIS A 55 65.88 35.05 54.02
C HIS A 55 64.96 36.02 54.81
N GLU A 56 63.65 35.93 54.60
CA GLU A 56 62.61 36.66 55.34
C GLU A 56 62.56 36.24 56.82
N LEU A 57 62.60 34.93 57.11
CA LEU A 57 62.59 34.42 58.48
C LEU A 57 63.86 34.83 59.26
N ASN A 58 65.02 34.84 58.61
CA ASN A 58 66.26 35.31 59.23
C ASN A 58 66.27 36.84 59.45
N LYS A 59 65.63 37.63 58.56
CA LYS A 59 65.42 39.08 58.79
C LYS A 59 64.50 39.33 59.98
N MET A 60 63.41 38.57 60.13
CA MET A 60 62.49 38.66 61.27
C MET A 60 63.15 38.23 62.58
N GLN A 61 63.92 37.13 62.58
CA GLN A 61 64.65 36.68 63.77
C GLN A 61 65.76 37.67 64.19
N ALA A 62 66.40 38.36 63.24
CA ALA A 62 67.36 39.43 63.53
C ALA A 62 66.68 40.70 64.09
N ALA A 63 65.47 41.05 63.61
CA ALA A 63 64.68 42.16 64.14
C ALA A 63 64.21 41.89 65.59
N VAL A 64 63.74 40.67 65.89
CA VAL A 64 63.32 40.27 67.24
C VAL A 64 64.51 40.22 68.22
N LYS A 65 65.71 39.83 67.77
CA LYS A 65 66.93 39.90 68.60
C LYS A 65 67.37 41.34 68.92
N LYS A 66 67.06 42.31 68.04
CA LYS A 66 67.40 43.74 68.24
C LYS A 66 66.46 44.41 69.24
N GLU A 67 65.18 44.02 69.29
CA GLU A 67 64.24 44.52 70.30
C GLU A 67 64.44 43.92 71.69
N ARG A 68 64.83 42.64 71.78
CA ARG A 68 65.11 41.97 73.07
C ARG A 68 66.31 42.54 73.85
N LYS A 69 67.17 43.36 73.26
CA LYS A 69 68.29 44.03 73.96
C LYS A 69 67.90 45.34 74.67
N LYS A 70 66.64 45.81 74.56
CA LYS A 70 66.18 47.07 75.18
C LYS A 70 65.46 46.94 76.53
N PHE A 71 65.20 45.73 77.02
CA PHE A 71 64.62 45.53 78.35
C PHE A 71 65.68 45.01 79.33
N LYS A 72 66.23 45.95 80.10
CA LYS A 72 67.12 45.70 81.24
C LYS A 72 66.20 45.43 82.45
N GLU A 73 66.20 44.20 82.95
CA GLU A 73 65.47 43.80 84.17
C GLU A 73 65.99 44.59 85.40
N PRO A 74 65.11 45.12 86.26
CA PRO A 74 65.51 45.65 87.56
C PRO A 74 65.87 44.51 88.53
N LYS A 75 67.02 44.64 89.18
CA LYS A 75 67.48 43.73 90.24
C LYS A 75 66.54 43.82 91.44
N ALA A 76 65.81 42.75 91.75
CA ALA A 76 65.08 42.59 93.00
C ALA A 76 66.04 42.18 94.12
N VAL A 77 65.95 42.88 95.25
CA VAL A 77 66.67 42.59 96.48
C VAL A 77 65.75 41.72 97.33
N ASP A 78 65.95 40.40 97.29
CA ASP A 78 65.14 39.44 98.03
C ASP A 78 65.44 39.53 99.54
N THR A 79 64.39 39.73 100.34
CA THR A 79 64.46 39.63 101.81
C THR A 79 64.06 38.23 102.27
N ILE A 80 64.61 37.76 103.40
CA ILE A 80 64.45 36.39 103.94
C ILE A 80 62.98 35.98 104.15
N THR A 81 62.08 36.94 104.33
CA THR A 81 60.62 36.74 104.45
C THR A 81 59.97 36.24 103.14
N GLU A 82 60.51 36.64 101.99
CA GLU A 82 59.99 36.32 100.66
C GLU A 82 60.32 34.87 100.24
N ILE A 83 61.46 34.35 100.71
CA ILE A 83 61.89 32.97 100.49
C ILE A 83 60.94 31.97 101.16
N ASN A 84 60.44 32.28 102.36
CA ASN A 84 59.51 31.41 103.08
C ASN A 84 58.09 31.45 102.48
N ALA A 85 57.60 32.63 102.09
CA ALA A 85 56.34 32.76 101.35
C ALA A 85 56.39 32.04 99.99
N ARG A 86 57.55 32.05 99.32
CA ARG A 86 57.78 31.31 98.07
C ARG A 86 57.76 29.80 98.27
N LYS A 87 58.31 29.28 99.38
CA LYS A 87 58.24 27.84 99.71
C LYS A 87 56.81 27.36 99.96
N ASP A 88 55.99 28.15 100.63
CA ASP A 88 54.58 27.77 100.89
C ASP A 88 53.70 27.91 99.65
N ARG A 89 53.93 28.91 98.80
CA ARG A 89 53.31 28.98 97.46
C ARG A 89 53.71 27.77 96.62
N LEU A 90 54.99 27.40 96.61
CA LEU A 90 55.48 26.22 95.89
C LEU A 90 54.86 24.91 96.41
N LYS A 91 54.63 24.79 97.72
CA LYS A 91 53.93 23.62 98.30
C LYS A 91 52.46 23.58 97.87
N LYS A 92 51.74 24.72 97.91
CA LYS A 92 50.35 24.80 97.44
C LYS A 92 50.23 24.54 95.95
N GLU A 93 51.13 25.08 95.14
CA GLU A 93 51.21 24.83 93.69
C GLU A 93 51.49 23.36 93.39
N LYS A 94 52.42 22.72 94.12
CA LYS A 94 52.69 21.28 93.97
C LYS A 94 51.46 20.44 94.33
N LEU A 95 50.73 20.79 95.38
CA LEU A 95 49.51 20.09 95.78
C LEU A 95 48.38 20.28 94.74
N GLN A 96 48.21 21.51 94.22
CA GLN A 96 47.25 21.79 93.15
C GLN A 96 47.62 21.08 91.84
N ALA A 97 48.90 21.06 91.47
CA ALA A 97 49.39 20.34 90.30
C ALA A 97 49.15 18.83 90.44
N LEU A 98 49.29 18.27 91.65
CA LEU A 98 49.01 16.86 91.90
C LEU A 98 47.51 16.55 91.80
N LYS A 99 46.63 17.41 92.34
CA LYS A 99 45.18 17.29 92.17
C LYS A 99 44.76 17.41 90.71
N ALA A 100 45.26 18.41 89.99
CA ALA A 100 45.00 18.60 88.57
C ALA A 100 45.48 17.38 87.74
N LYS A 101 46.62 16.78 88.11
CA LYS A 101 47.12 15.55 87.47
C LYS A 101 46.21 14.35 87.75
N GLN A 102 45.67 14.23 88.96
CA GLN A 102 44.71 13.17 89.31
C GLN A 102 43.37 13.37 88.57
N GLU A 103 42.86 14.59 88.49
CA GLU A 103 41.64 14.92 87.76
C GLU A 103 41.81 14.70 86.25
N ALA A 104 42.93 15.13 85.67
CA ALA A 104 43.24 14.88 84.25
C ALA A 104 43.35 13.37 83.95
N ALA A 105 43.99 12.60 84.84
CA ALA A 105 44.06 11.14 84.69
C ALA A 105 42.68 10.47 84.78
N LEU A 106 41.80 10.96 85.67
CA LEU A 106 40.43 10.47 85.77
C LEU A 106 39.62 10.80 84.50
N GLN A 107 39.72 12.03 83.99
CA GLN A 107 39.07 12.45 82.74
C GLN A 107 39.58 11.67 81.52
N GLU A 108 40.88 11.38 81.46
CA GLU A 108 41.45 10.56 80.39
C GLU A 108 40.94 9.12 80.47
N ALA A 109 40.82 8.55 81.68
CA ALA A 109 40.25 7.23 81.89
C ALA A 109 38.77 7.15 81.49
N THR A 110 37.95 8.14 81.85
CA THR A 110 36.53 8.18 81.46
C THR A 110 36.38 8.33 79.94
N LEU A 111 37.16 9.22 79.32
CA LEU A 111 37.14 9.40 77.86
C LEU A 111 37.58 8.13 77.12
N LYS A 112 38.55 7.39 77.66
CA LYS A 112 39.00 6.12 77.09
C LYS A 112 37.91 5.05 77.17
N GLU A 113 37.17 4.99 78.27
CA GLU A 113 36.04 4.07 78.44
C GLU A 113 34.88 4.42 77.50
N GLU A 114 34.51 5.70 77.39
CA GLU A 114 33.49 6.18 76.45
C GLU A 114 33.86 5.85 75.00
N ARG A 115 35.13 6.04 74.61
CA ARG A 115 35.63 5.66 73.28
C ARG A 115 35.52 4.15 73.04
N ARG A 116 35.80 3.32 74.05
CA ARG A 116 35.66 1.86 73.95
C ARG A 116 34.20 1.47 73.75
N GLN A 117 33.28 2.06 74.53
CA GLN A 117 31.84 1.82 74.39
C GLN A 117 31.31 2.29 73.03
N ALA A 118 31.74 3.47 72.56
CA ALA A 118 31.37 3.96 71.24
C ALA A 118 31.86 3.04 70.10
N GLN A 119 33.09 2.51 70.21
CA GLN A 119 33.61 1.53 69.25
C GLN A 119 32.84 0.21 69.27
N GLU A 120 32.45 -0.28 70.45
CA GLU A 120 31.64 -1.49 70.58
C GLU A 120 30.25 -1.31 69.99
N ASN A 121 29.61 -0.17 70.26
CA ASN A 121 28.30 0.18 69.69
C ASN A 121 28.36 0.30 68.16
N LEU A 122 29.39 0.95 67.63
CA LEU A 122 29.62 1.06 66.18
C LEU A 122 29.83 -0.32 65.54
N LYS A 123 30.51 -1.25 66.23
CA LYS A 123 30.69 -2.62 65.76
C LYS A 123 29.36 -3.37 65.72
N LYS A 124 28.54 -3.27 66.77
CA LYS A 124 27.20 -3.88 66.83
C LYS A 124 26.27 -3.32 65.76
N GLU A 125 26.32 -2.01 65.51
CA GLU A 125 25.53 -1.35 64.46
C GLU A 125 25.94 -1.85 63.05
N LYS A 126 27.24 -1.93 62.75
CA LYS A 126 27.73 -2.47 61.47
C LYS A 126 27.38 -3.95 61.28
N GLU A 127 27.43 -4.75 62.34
CA GLU A 127 27.00 -6.15 62.28
C GLU A 127 25.49 -6.28 62.05
N ALA A 128 24.68 -5.43 62.67
CA ALA A 128 23.23 -5.37 62.44
C ALA A 128 22.91 -4.94 60.99
N GLU A 129 23.59 -3.92 60.48
CA GLU A 129 23.44 -3.46 59.09
C GLU A 129 23.83 -4.57 58.09
N LEU A 130 24.94 -5.27 58.33
CA LEU A 130 25.37 -6.37 57.47
C LEU A 130 24.33 -7.51 57.45
N ARG A 131 23.75 -7.87 58.61
CA ARG A 131 22.69 -8.87 58.70
C ARG A 131 21.42 -8.43 57.97
N ALA A 132 21.03 -7.15 58.10
CA ALA A 132 19.88 -6.59 57.39
C ALA A 132 20.09 -6.65 55.86
N ARG A 133 21.28 -6.27 55.37
CA ARG A 133 21.62 -6.37 53.93
C ARG A 133 21.60 -7.82 53.44
N GLN A 134 22.11 -8.77 54.21
CA GLN A 134 22.05 -10.19 53.86
C GLN A 134 20.60 -10.71 53.79
N ALA A 135 19.73 -10.28 54.71
CA ALA A 135 18.32 -10.64 54.68
C ALA A 135 17.61 -10.06 53.44
N GLN A 136 17.86 -8.79 53.09
CA GLN A 136 17.34 -8.16 51.88
C GLN A 136 17.78 -8.89 50.60
N LEU A 137 19.08 -9.24 50.49
CA LEU A 137 19.58 -9.99 49.34
C LEU A 137 18.93 -11.37 49.19
N LEU A 138 18.67 -12.07 50.31
CA LEU A 138 17.98 -13.36 50.27
C LEU A 138 16.50 -13.19 49.85
N GLU A 139 15.84 -12.11 50.26
CA GLU A 139 14.48 -11.81 49.85
C GLU A 139 14.41 -11.45 48.36
N GLU A 140 15.31 -10.61 47.87
CA GLU A 140 15.44 -10.30 46.44
C GLU A 140 15.68 -11.56 45.59
N GLN A 141 16.55 -12.47 46.05
CA GLN A 141 16.77 -13.75 45.38
C GLN A 141 15.51 -14.63 45.35
N LYS A 142 14.68 -14.61 46.40
CA LYS A 142 13.39 -15.33 46.41
C LYS A 142 12.41 -14.73 45.41
N ILE A 143 12.33 -13.39 45.34
CA ILE A 143 11.50 -12.67 44.39
C ILE A 143 11.93 -13.00 42.96
N GLN A 144 13.22 -12.88 42.64
CA GLN A 144 13.76 -13.20 41.32
C GLN A 144 13.49 -14.66 40.91
N LYS A 145 13.64 -15.62 41.83
CA LYS A 145 13.31 -17.03 41.57
C LYS A 145 11.81 -17.22 41.30
N ALA A 146 10.94 -16.52 42.03
CA ALA A 146 9.50 -16.58 41.83
C ALA A 146 9.09 -15.96 40.48
N GLU A 147 9.67 -14.82 40.10
CA GLU A 147 9.45 -14.18 38.80
C GLU A 147 9.93 -15.06 37.64
N ALA A 148 11.11 -15.66 37.75
CA ALA A 148 11.63 -16.59 36.75
C ALA A 148 10.71 -17.82 36.58
N LYS A 149 10.13 -18.33 37.68
CA LYS A 149 9.15 -19.43 37.63
C LYS A 149 7.87 -18.99 36.90
N LYS A 150 7.32 -17.82 37.23
CA LYS A 150 6.12 -17.26 36.55
C LYS A 150 6.37 -17.05 35.05
N LEU A 151 7.56 -16.57 34.68
CA LEU A 151 7.92 -16.37 33.27
C LEU A 151 7.97 -17.71 32.50
N LYS A 152 8.53 -18.76 33.11
CA LYS A 152 8.55 -20.12 32.52
C LYS A 152 7.14 -20.69 32.36
N GLU A 153 6.27 -20.53 33.35
CA GLU A 153 4.87 -20.96 33.26
C GLU A 153 4.11 -20.22 32.16
N LEU A 154 4.32 -18.90 32.03
CA LEU A 154 3.72 -18.08 30.98
C LEU A 154 4.21 -18.47 29.57
N GLN A 155 5.50 -18.78 29.42
CA GLN A 155 6.06 -19.31 28.17
C GLN A 155 5.46 -20.69 27.82
N ALA A 156 5.32 -21.58 28.80
CA ALA A 156 4.69 -22.88 28.59
C ALA A 156 3.20 -22.77 28.17
N LEU A 157 2.46 -21.82 28.76
CA LEU A 157 1.08 -21.54 28.35
C LEU A 157 0.99 -20.96 26.93
N LYS A 158 1.89 -20.03 26.56
CA LYS A 158 1.97 -19.51 25.19
C LYS A 158 2.24 -20.64 24.18
N ALA A 159 3.21 -21.51 24.45
CA ALA A 159 3.51 -22.65 23.59
C ALA A 159 2.33 -23.63 23.46
N ARG A 160 1.59 -23.90 24.54
CA ARG A 160 0.37 -24.74 24.49
C ARG A 160 -0.72 -24.10 23.65
N ASN A 161 -0.95 -22.79 23.81
CA ASN A 161 -1.95 -22.05 23.03
C ASN A 161 -1.58 -21.98 21.54
N GLU A 162 -0.31 -21.77 21.22
CA GLU A 162 0.21 -21.82 19.85
C GLU A 162 0.05 -23.22 19.24
N GLY A 163 0.36 -24.28 19.99
CA GLY A 163 0.12 -25.66 19.57
C GLY A 163 -1.35 -25.98 19.33
N GLN A 164 -2.27 -25.47 20.15
CA GLN A 164 -3.72 -25.62 19.94
C GLN A 164 -4.19 -24.85 18.70
N LYS A 165 -3.69 -23.62 18.48
CA LYS A 165 -3.98 -22.84 17.27
C LYS A 165 -3.49 -23.54 16.00
N ALA A 166 -2.28 -24.12 16.03
CA ALA A 166 -1.74 -24.88 14.91
C ALA A 166 -2.61 -26.10 14.58
N LYS A 167 -3.01 -26.89 15.59
CA LYS A 167 -3.93 -28.03 15.41
C LYS A 167 -5.31 -27.61 14.87
N ALA A 168 -5.84 -26.48 15.34
CA ALA A 168 -7.10 -25.94 14.83
C ALA A 168 -7.00 -25.53 13.35
N LEU A 169 -5.90 -24.87 12.97
CA LEU A 169 -5.62 -24.48 11.59
C LEU A 169 -5.44 -25.71 10.68
N GLU A 170 -4.72 -26.74 11.13
CA GLU A 170 -4.58 -28.00 10.39
C GLU A 170 -5.94 -28.69 10.16
N ALA A 171 -6.81 -28.69 11.18
CA ALA A 171 -8.16 -29.25 11.05
C ALA A 171 -9.04 -28.43 10.09
N GLU A 172 -8.89 -27.11 10.06
CA GLU A 172 -9.59 -26.23 9.11
C GLU A 172 -9.14 -26.47 7.67
N ILE A 173 -7.83 -26.55 7.43
CA ILE A 173 -7.23 -26.88 6.13
C ILE A 173 -7.73 -28.26 5.65
N ALA A 174 -7.79 -29.25 6.54
CA ALA A 174 -8.30 -30.59 6.20
C ALA A 174 -9.79 -30.55 5.82
N LYS A 175 -10.62 -29.79 6.53
CA LYS A 175 -12.04 -29.59 6.19
C LYS A 175 -12.19 -28.90 4.84
N GLU A 176 -11.40 -27.86 4.57
CA GLU A 176 -11.47 -27.15 3.29
C GLU A 176 -11.09 -28.08 2.12
N LYS A 177 -10.05 -28.90 2.28
CA LYS A 177 -9.65 -29.90 1.28
C LYS A 177 -10.77 -30.89 0.99
N GLN A 178 -11.45 -31.40 2.01
CA GLN A 178 -12.62 -32.29 1.83
C GLN A 178 -13.77 -31.58 1.09
N ILE A 179 -14.05 -30.31 1.41
CA ILE A 179 -15.06 -29.52 0.70
C ILE A 179 -14.69 -29.34 -0.77
N GLN A 180 -13.42 -29.07 -1.08
CA GLN A 180 -12.95 -28.92 -2.45
C GLN A 180 -13.03 -30.24 -3.23
N GLU A 181 -12.67 -31.37 -2.62
CA GLU A 181 -12.81 -32.70 -3.24
C GLU A 181 -14.28 -33.05 -3.51
N ALA A 182 -15.19 -32.78 -2.56
CA ALA A 182 -16.63 -32.95 -2.76
C ALA A 182 -17.19 -32.05 -3.88
N LYS A 183 -16.73 -30.79 -3.98
CA LYS A 183 -17.09 -29.88 -5.08
C LYS A 183 -16.61 -30.42 -6.43
N LYS A 184 -15.37 -30.93 -6.52
CA LYS A 184 -14.82 -31.55 -7.74
C LYS A 184 -15.61 -32.80 -8.15
N ALA A 185 -15.97 -33.65 -7.20
CA ALA A 185 -16.80 -34.83 -7.45
C ALA A 185 -18.19 -34.46 -8.00
N LYS A 186 -18.88 -33.49 -7.40
CA LYS A 186 -20.17 -32.98 -7.89
C LYS A 186 -20.06 -32.37 -9.29
N ALA A 187 -18.99 -31.61 -9.57
CA ALA A 187 -18.76 -31.03 -10.88
C ALA A 187 -18.56 -32.11 -11.96
N LEU A 188 -17.82 -33.18 -11.63
CA LEU A 188 -17.62 -34.32 -12.53
C LEU A 188 -18.93 -35.07 -12.82
N GLU A 189 -19.79 -35.24 -11.82
CA GLU A 189 -21.11 -35.84 -11.99
C GLU A 189 -22.01 -35.01 -12.89
N ILE A 190 -22.07 -33.69 -12.67
CA ILE A 190 -22.80 -32.76 -13.55
C ILE A 190 -22.29 -32.83 -14.98
N ALA A 191 -20.97 -32.88 -15.18
CA ALA A 191 -20.36 -33.02 -16.50
C ALA A 191 -20.74 -34.35 -17.19
N LYS A 192 -20.79 -35.46 -16.45
CA LYS A 192 -21.27 -36.75 -16.97
C LYS A 192 -22.73 -36.67 -17.41
N ILE A 193 -23.61 -36.06 -16.61
CA ILE A 193 -25.02 -35.87 -16.94
C ILE A 193 -25.18 -35.00 -18.19
N GLN A 194 -24.44 -33.90 -18.30
CA GLN A 194 -24.48 -33.03 -19.50
C GLN A 194 -23.98 -33.76 -20.75
N LYS A 195 -22.91 -34.56 -20.64
CA LYS A 195 -22.41 -35.39 -21.74
C LYS A 195 -23.44 -36.43 -22.18
N ALA A 196 -24.14 -37.07 -21.24
CA ALA A 196 -25.23 -38.00 -21.56
C ALA A 196 -26.41 -37.28 -22.26
N LYS A 197 -26.83 -36.11 -21.76
CA LYS A 197 -27.89 -35.29 -22.38
C LYS A 197 -27.55 -34.87 -23.81
N THR A 198 -26.31 -34.43 -24.05
CA THR A 198 -25.86 -34.03 -25.39
C THR A 198 -25.77 -35.22 -26.35
N LEU A 199 -25.34 -36.40 -25.88
CA LEU A 199 -25.35 -37.62 -26.68
C LEU A 199 -26.77 -38.04 -27.06
N ALA A 200 -27.71 -38.03 -26.10
CA ALA A 200 -29.12 -38.34 -26.35
C ALA A 200 -29.76 -37.34 -27.33
N ALA A 201 -29.45 -36.05 -27.21
CA ALA A 201 -29.92 -35.03 -28.17
C ALA A 201 -29.38 -35.27 -29.58
N LYS A 202 -28.09 -35.64 -29.72
CA LYS A 202 -27.49 -36.00 -31.01
C LYS A 202 -28.16 -37.24 -31.63
N GLN A 203 -28.46 -38.26 -30.84
CA GLN A 203 -29.16 -39.46 -31.30
C GLN A 203 -30.59 -39.15 -31.76
N LYS A 204 -31.33 -38.33 -31.01
CA LYS A 204 -32.67 -37.86 -31.40
C LYS A 204 -32.64 -37.08 -32.73
N LEU A 205 -31.69 -36.17 -32.88
CA LEU A 205 -31.51 -35.40 -34.12
C LEU A 205 -31.15 -36.31 -35.31
N ALA A 206 -30.30 -37.31 -35.10
CA ALA A 206 -29.96 -38.29 -36.14
C ALA A 206 -31.19 -39.13 -36.56
N ALA A 207 -31.99 -39.58 -35.59
CA ALA A 207 -33.24 -40.30 -35.86
C ALA A 207 -34.26 -39.43 -36.62
N GLN A 208 -34.40 -38.16 -36.24
CA GLN A 208 -35.27 -37.22 -36.94
C GLN A 208 -34.82 -37.00 -38.39
N LYS A 209 -33.53 -36.77 -38.64
CA LYS A 209 -32.99 -36.63 -40.00
C LYS A 209 -33.20 -37.89 -40.84
N ALA A 210 -33.09 -39.07 -40.25
CA ALA A 210 -33.36 -40.33 -40.94
C ALA A 210 -34.85 -40.46 -41.33
N LEU A 211 -35.77 -40.01 -40.46
CA LEU A 211 -37.20 -39.98 -40.75
C LEU A 211 -37.54 -38.96 -41.86
N GLU A 212 -37.00 -37.74 -41.78
CA GLU A 212 -37.16 -36.70 -42.81
C GLU A 212 -36.64 -37.19 -44.17
N LYS A 213 -35.51 -37.92 -44.19
CA LYS A 213 -34.99 -38.52 -45.43
C LYS A 213 -35.95 -39.56 -46.02
N LYS A 214 -36.56 -40.42 -45.19
CA LYS A 214 -37.57 -41.40 -45.64
C LYS A 214 -38.80 -40.71 -46.21
N GLN A 215 -39.31 -39.69 -45.52
CA GLN A 215 -40.46 -38.89 -45.98
C GLN A 215 -40.15 -38.16 -47.30
N ALA A 216 -38.96 -37.57 -47.43
CA ALA A 216 -38.55 -36.91 -48.67
C ALA A 216 -38.44 -37.89 -49.84
N GLU A 217 -37.97 -39.11 -49.61
CA GLU A 217 -37.91 -40.16 -50.62
C GLU A 217 -39.30 -40.62 -51.07
N GLU A 218 -40.24 -40.77 -50.13
CA GLU A 218 -41.64 -41.10 -50.42
C GLU A 218 -42.33 -39.97 -51.21
N ILE A 219 -42.13 -38.72 -50.81
CA ILE A 219 -42.61 -37.54 -51.56
C ILE A 219 -42.03 -37.54 -52.97
N ARG A 220 -40.74 -37.87 -53.14
CA ARG A 220 -40.10 -37.94 -54.46
C ARG A 220 -40.75 -39.01 -55.34
N LYS A 221 -41.01 -40.21 -54.80
CA LYS A 221 -41.70 -41.28 -55.53
C LYS A 221 -43.11 -40.86 -55.95
N ASN A 222 -43.87 -40.21 -55.05
CA ASN A 222 -45.21 -39.72 -55.36
C ASN A 222 -45.19 -38.60 -56.42
N GLN A 223 -44.22 -37.69 -56.35
CA GLN A 223 -44.02 -36.64 -57.36
C GLN A 223 -43.60 -37.23 -58.72
N GLU A 224 -42.75 -38.24 -58.75
CA GLU A 224 -42.38 -38.96 -59.98
C GLU A 224 -43.60 -39.65 -60.61
N ALA A 225 -44.44 -40.30 -59.80
CA ALA A 225 -45.69 -40.90 -60.26
C ALA A 225 -46.68 -39.86 -60.83
N GLN A 226 -46.88 -38.74 -60.12
CA GLN A 226 -47.70 -37.63 -60.62
C GLN A 226 -47.14 -37.01 -61.90
N ARG A 227 -45.81 -36.86 -61.99
CA ARG A 227 -45.15 -36.36 -63.20
C ARG A 227 -45.39 -37.29 -64.38
N ALA A 228 -45.36 -38.61 -64.20
CA ALA A 228 -45.65 -39.56 -65.26
C ALA A 228 -47.10 -39.43 -65.78
N ILE A 229 -48.06 -39.27 -64.87
CA ILE A 229 -49.47 -39.02 -65.22
C ILE A 229 -49.61 -37.71 -66.00
N VAL A 230 -49.01 -36.63 -65.49
CA VAL A 230 -49.04 -35.32 -66.15
C VAL A 230 -48.27 -35.34 -67.48
N GLU A 231 -47.21 -36.16 -67.62
CA GLU A 231 -46.49 -36.30 -68.88
C GLU A 231 -47.34 -37.00 -69.93
N GLU A 232 -48.09 -38.04 -69.56
CA GLU A 232 -49.07 -38.69 -70.44
C GLU A 232 -50.17 -37.70 -70.86
N GLU A 233 -50.73 -36.95 -69.92
CA GLU A 233 -51.68 -35.87 -70.23
C GLU A 233 -51.06 -34.78 -71.10
N LYS A 234 -49.80 -34.40 -70.86
CA LYS A 234 -49.06 -33.44 -71.68
C LYS A 234 -48.74 -34.00 -73.05
N LYS A 235 -48.44 -35.27 -73.24
CA LYS A 235 -48.26 -35.88 -74.57
C LYS A 235 -49.58 -35.83 -75.34
N ALA A 236 -50.70 -36.13 -74.70
CA ALA A 236 -52.04 -35.99 -75.27
C ALA A 236 -52.37 -34.52 -75.60
N LYS A 237 -52.04 -33.59 -74.70
CA LYS A 237 -52.27 -32.15 -74.86
C LYS A 237 -51.30 -31.50 -75.84
N ILE A 238 -50.06 -31.95 -75.96
CA ILE A 238 -49.06 -31.54 -76.96
C ILE A 238 -49.46 -32.05 -78.34
N LYS A 239 -50.09 -33.23 -78.45
CA LYS A 239 -50.71 -33.69 -79.70
C LYS A 239 -51.85 -32.76 -80.15
N ARG A 240 -52.65 -32.25 -79.20
CA ARG A 240 -53.69 -31.22 -79.45
C ARG A 240 -53.10 -29.82 -79.73
N LEU A 241 -52.11 -29.40 -78.95
CA LEU A 241 -51.44 -28.11 -79.06
C LEU A 241 -50.47 -28.03 -80.25
N LYS A 242 -49.95 -29.14 -80.79
CA LYS A 242 -49.19 -29.12 -82.06
C LYS A 242 -50.10 -28.79 -83.24
N ALA A 243 -51.36 -29.22 -83.22
CA ALA A 243 -52.38 -28.79 -84.18
C ALA A 243 -52.81 -27.33 -83.98
N GLU A 244 -52.57 -26.76 -82.79
CA GLU A 244 -52.96 -25.39 -82.43
C GLU A 244 -51.80 -24.38 -82.57
N ARG A 245 -50.56 -24.78 -82.26
CA ARG A 245 -49.31 -23.98 -82.37
C ARG A 245 -48.83 -23.79 -83.81
N GLU A 246 -49.28 -24.60 -84.77
CA GLU A 246 -49.12 -24.30 -86.20
C GLU A 246 -49.82 -22.96 -86.56
N LYS A 247 -50.78 -22.51 -85.75
CA LYS A 247 -51.46 -21.21 -85.89
C LYS A 247 -50.83 -20.06 -85.07
N GLU A 248 -49.90 -20.32 -84.16
CA GLU A 248 -49.47 -19.31 -83.17
C GLU A 248 -47.97 -18.97 -83.21
N ILE A 249 -47.18 -19.64 -84.06
CA ILE A 249 -45.75 -19.33 -84.32
C ILE A 249 -45.61 -18.09 -85.27
N GLN A 250 -46.50 -17.11 -85.17
CA GLN A 250 -46.33 -15.76 -85.73
C GLN A 250 -46.18 -14.64 -84.68
N ARG A 251 -46.30 -14.90 -83.37
CA ARG A 251 -46.23 -13.82 -82.37
C ARG A 251 -45.06 -13.93 -81.40
N ASN A 252 -43.96 -13.40 -81.89
CA ASN A 252 -42.99 -12.54 -81.20
C ASN A 252 -42.13 -13.07 -80.04
N LYS A 253 -40.84 -12.81 -80.27
CA LYS A 253 -39.67 -13.00 -79.43
C LYS A 253 -39.57 -11.95 -78.30
N ALA A 254 -39.11 -12.46 -77.15
CA ALA A 254 -38.03 -11.95 -76.28
C ALA A 254 -38.16 -10.59 -75.56
N LYS A 255 -37.72 -10.56 -74.29
CA LYS A 255 -36.67 -9.62 -73.81
C LYS A 255 -36.13 -10.01 -72.42
N LYS A 256 -34.78 -9.98 -72.31
CA LYS A 256 -33.96 -10.10 -71.09
C LYS A 256 -33.76 -8.72 -70.44
N VAL A 257 -33.64 -8.69 -69.12
CA VAL A 257 -33.31 -7.50 -68.30
C VAL A 257 -31.80 -7.44 -68.04
N LYS A 258 -31.23 -6.23 -68.09
CA LYS A 258 -29.80 -5.88 -67.88
C LYS A 258 -29.64 -5.19 -66.52
N ALA A 259 -28.57 -5.52 -65.79
CA ALA A 259 -28.28 -5.02 -64.43
C ALA A 259 -27.68 -3.60 -64.42
N LEU A 260 -28.05 -2.79 -63.41
CA LEU A 260 -27.51 -1.46 -63.12
C LEU A 260 -26.42 -1.53 -62.03
N SER A 261 -25.29 -0.90 -62.29
CA SER A 261 -24.28 -0.51 -61.30
C SER A 261 -24.69 0.82 -60.66
N ALA A 262 -24.82 0.88 -59.33
CA ALA A 262 -25.23 2.07 -58.60
C ALA A 262 -24.18 2.47 -57.56
N THR A 263 -23.76 3.74 -57.60
CA THR A 263 -22.79 4.35 -56.67
C THR A 263 -23.46 5.43 -55.84
N THR A 264 -23.71 5.16 -54.55
CA THR A 264 -24.32 6.11 -53.62
C THR A 264 -23.51 7.41 -53.51
N GLU A 265 -24.20 8.56 -53.61
CA GLU A 265 -23.61 9.89 -53.45
C GLU A 265 -23.02 10.13 -52.05
N PRO A 266 -22.02 11.02 -51.91
CA PRO A 266 -21.32 11.24 -50.64
C PRO A 266 -22.17 12.01 -49.61
N LEU A 267 -22.14 11.53 -48.36
CA LEU A 267 -22.67 12.24 -47.20
C LEU A 267 -21.76 13.42 -46.82
N LYS A 268 -22.37 14.55 -46.42
CA LYS A 268 -21.66 15.70 -45.86
C LYS A 268 -21.84 15.71 -44.34
N PHE A 269 -20.78 15.46 -43.58
CA PHE A 269 -20.87 15.40 -42.12
C PHE A 269 -20.71 16.78 -41.47
N GLN A 270 -21.66 17.17 -40.62
CA GLN A 270 -21.61 18.42 -39.84
C GLN A 270 -21.71 18.12 -38.35
N LEU A 271 -20.83 18.73 -37.56
CA LEU A 271 -20.85 18.58 -36.10
C LEU A 271 -22.05 19.33 -35.53
N ILE A 272 -22.79 18.71 -34.63
CA ILE A 272 -23.89 19.38 -33.92
C ILE A 272 -23.29 20.36 -32.90
N ASN A 273 -23.33 21.65 -33.21
CA ASN A 273 -22.82 22.72 -32.32
C ASN A 273 -23.71 23.00 -31.08
N LYS A 274 -24.89 22.39 -31.00
CA LYS A 274 -25.77 22.57 -29.83
C LYS A 274 -25.24 21.75 -28.65
N ILE A 275 -25.32 22.33 -27.45
CA ILE A 275 -25.04 21.73 -26.14
C ILE A 275 -25.98 20.52 -25.91
N TYR A 276 -25.81 19.44 -26.67
CA TYR A 276 -26.37 18.13 -26.39
C TYR A 276 -25.41 17.39 -25.44
N HIS A 277 -24.99 18.06 -24.37
CA HIS A 277 -24.25 17.43 -23.27
C HIS A 277 -25.22 16.70 -22.34
N LYS A 278 -25.99 15.76 -22.89
CA LYS A 278 -26.40 14.62 -22.05
C LYS A 278 -25.17 13.73 -22.00
N PHE A 279 -24.33 13.94 -20.98
CA PHE A 279 -23.25 12.99 -20.72
C PHE A 279 -23.88 11.63 -20.46
N GLY A 280 -23.57 10.67 -21.33
CA GLY A 280 -23.93 9.30 -21.09
C GLY A 280 -22.88 8.58 -20.27
N THR A 281 -23.21 7.37 -19.87
CA THR A 281 -22.32 6.48 -19.10
C THR A 281 -22.02 5.19 -19.84
N SER A 282 -22.42 5.11 -21.11
CA SER A 282 -22.30 3.91 -21.93
C SER A 282 -21.14 4.03 -22.91
N GLU A 283 -20.68 2.87 -23.34
CA GLU A 283 -19.54 2.72 -24.23
C GLU A 283 -19.94 1.92 -25.47
N ILE A 284 -19.40 2.32 -26.62
CA ILE A 284 -19.63 1.65 -27.89
C ILE A 284 -18.29 1.25 -28.45
N HIS A 285 -18.09 -0.06 -28.56
CA HIS A 285 -16.90 -0.67 -29.09
C HIS A 285 -17.28 -1.39 -30.38
N GLY A 286 -16.54 -1.17 -31.45
CA GLY A 286 -16.84 -1.83 -32.71
C GLY A 286 -15.61 -2.26 -33.48
N HIS A 287 -15.77 -3.38 -34.18
CA HIS A 287 -14.77 -3.94 -35.09
C HIS A 287 -15.30 -3.93 -36.51
N VAL A 288 -14.46 -3.56 -37.48
CA VAL A 288 -14.89 -3.34 -38.86
C VAL A 288 -14.17 -4.27 -39.83
N ILE A 289 -14.97 -4.97 -40.64
CA ILE A 289 -14.52 -5.94 -41.63
C ILE A 289 -15.00 -5.50 -43.02
N TYR A 290 -14.06 -5.30 -43.95
CA TYR A 290 -14.36 -4.98 -45.35
C TYR A 290 -13.93 -6.12 -46.24
N LEU A 291 -14.86 -6.66 -47.03
CA LEU A 291 -14.57 -7.75 -47.96
C LEU A 291 -14.68 -7.23 -49.40
N ASN A 292 -13.72 -7.58 -50.26
CA ASN A 292 -13.87 -7.36 -51.69
C ASN A 292 -14.87 -8.38 -52.29
N SER A 293 -15.13 -8.26 -53.60
CA SER A 293 -16.00 -9.19 -54.33
C SER A 293 -15.53 -10.66 -54.23
N ALA A 294 -14.21 -10.87 -54.15
CA ALA A 294 -13.56 -12.17 -53.94
C ALA A 294 -13.60 -12.68 -52.48
N GLY A 295 -14.17 -11.91 -51.54
CA GLY A 295 -14.26 -12.29 -50.13
C GLY A 295 -12.97 -12.10 -49.33
N GLN A 296 -11.95 -11.45 -49.90
CA GLN A 296 -10.71 -11.11 -49.21
C GLN A 296 -10.88 -9.80 -48.44
N GLU A 297 -10.19 -9.71 -47.30
CA GLU A 297 -10.29 -8.53 -46.47
C GLU A 297 -9.48 -7.36 -47.04
N VAL A 298 -10.12 -6.20 -47.17
CA VAL A 298 -9.51 -4.98 -47.69
C VAL A 298 -9.19 -4.04 -46.54
N ARG A 299 -7.94 -3.58 -46.49
CA ARG A 299 -7.54 -2.50 -45.58
C ARG A 299 -7.97 -1.16 -46.18
N LEU A 300 -8.88 -0.46 -45.49
CA LEU A 300 -9.27 0.89 -45.88
C LEU A 300 -8.36 1.95 -45.26
N ALA A 301 -8.05 2.98 -46.04
CA ALA A 301 -7.24 4.11 -45.59
C ALA A 301 -8.13 5.21 -44.99
N SER A 302 -7.61 5.90 -43.96
CA SER A 302 -8.21 7.10 -43.37
C SER A 302 -9.70 6.98 -43.06
N SER A 303 -10.08 5.91 -42.34
CA SER A 303 -11.48 5.65 -42.02
C SER A 303 -11.93 6.43 -40.79
N LYS A 304 -12.91 7.33 -40.99
CA LYS A 304 -13.50 8.14 -39.92
C LYS A 304 -14.85 7.56 -39.54
N VAL A 305 -15.06 7.39 -38.24
CA VAL A 305 -16.28 6.82 -37.67
C VAL A 305 -17.07 7.94 -37.03
N TYR A 306 -18.34 8.04 -37.40
CA TYR A 306 -19.27 9.05 -36.92
C TYR A 306 -20.38 8.42 -36.10
N LEU A 307 -20.74 9.05 -35.00
CA LEU A 307 -21.90 8.69 -34.18
C LEU A 307 -23.00 9.73 -34.41
N LEU A 308 -24.11 9.31 -35.03
CA LEU A 308 -25.21 10.18 -35.41
C LEU A 308 -26.48 9.78 -34.66
N PRO A 309 -27.23 10.73 -34.08
CA PRO A 309 -28.54 10.45 -33.52
C PRO A 309 -29.51 10.08 -34.65
N VAL A 310 -30.42 9.14 -34.39
CA VAL A 310 -31.45 8.76 -35.36
C VAL A 310 -32.34 9.98 -35.68
N SER A 311 -32.56 10.23 -36.97
CA SER A 311 -33.47 11.28 -37.47
C SER A 311 -34.22 10.78 -38.70
N ALA A 312 -35.37 11.39 -39.02
CA ALA A 312 -36.17 11.02 -40.18
C ALA A 312 -35.38 11.08 -41.49
N LYS A 313 -34.55 12.12 -41.67
CA LYS A 313 -33.68 12.26 -42.85
C LYS A 313 -32.67 11.11 -42.94
N LEU A 314 -32.07 10.73 -41.82
CA LEU A 314 -31.07 9.65 -41.78
C LEU A 314 -31.68 8.26 -41.98
N ASN A 315 -32.89 8.02 -41.44
CA ASN A 315 -33.66 6.80 -41.73
C ASN A 315 -33.98 6.69 -43.22
N ASN A 316 -34.47 7.77 -43.85
CA ASN A 316 -34.75 7.79 -45.28
C ASN A 316 -33.49 7.48 -46.11
N TRP A 317 -32.36 8.10 -45.76
CA TRP A 317 -31.08 7.80 -46.41
C TRP A 317 -30.70 6.32 -46.27
N PHE A 318 -30.77 5.80 -45.04
CA PHE A 318 -30.38 4.44 -44.72
C PHE A 318 -31.24 3.41 -45.48
N GLU A 319 -32.57 3.55 -45.45
CA GLU A 319 -33.51 2.59 -46.02
C GLU A 319 -33.58 2.66 -47.55
N ASN A 320 -33.58 3.86 -48.12
CA ASN A 320 -33.82 4.03 -49.55
C ASN A 320 -32.56 4.05 -50.41
N TYR A 321 -31.41 4.40 -49.83
CA TYR A 321 -30.15 4.53 -50.57
C TYR A 321 -29.11 3.54 -50.09
N TYR A 322 -28.82 3.50 -48.79
CA TYR A 322 -27.79 2.60 -48.26
C TYR A 322 -28.16 1.11 -48.42
N LEU A 323 -29.33 0.69 -47.93
CA LEU A 323 -29.77 -0.71 -48.01
C LEU A 323 -30.04 -1.18 -49.45
N LYS A 324 -30.53 -0.27 -50.31
CA LYS A 324 -30.86 -0.59 -51.71
C LYS A 324 -29.65 -0.45 -52.65
N ASN A 325 -28.48 -0.06 -52.13
CA ASN A 325 -27.29 0.30 -52.91
C ASN A 325 -27.60 1.26 -54.07
N LYS A 326 -28.53 2.20 -53.88
CA LYS A 326 -28.92 3.16 -54.93
C LYS A 326 -28.14 4.46 -54.80
N SER A 327 -27.80 5.06 -55.95
CA SER A 327 -27.48 6.48 -56.02
C SER A 327 -28.77 7.28 -55.98
N ASN A 328 -28.82 8.35 -55.17
CA ASN A 328 -29.67 9.46 -55.56
C ASN A 328 -28.91 10.19 -56.67
N PRO A 329 -29.46 10.45 -57.85
CA PRO A 329 -28.80 11.29 -58.86
C PRO A 329 -29.12 12.78 -58.68
N ASN A 330 -30.06 13.13 -57.79
CA ASN A 330 -30.65 14.46 -57.70
C ASN A 330 -30.44 15.17 -56.35
N ASP A 331 -29.64 14.63 -55.41
CA ASP A 331 -29.41 15.27 -54.11
C ASP A 331 -28.05 15.95 -54.05
N ASN A 332 -27.99 17.21 -53.61
CA ASN A 332 -26.75 17.97 -53.43
C ASN A 332 -25.91 17.51 -52.21
N GLY A 333 -25.85 16.20 -51.96
CA GLY A 333 -25.22 15.56 -50.81
C GLY A 333 -26.01 15.83 -49.53
N MET A 334 -26.60 14.78 -48.96
CA MET A 334 -27.31 14.89 -47.68
C MET A 334 -26.34 15.34 -46.57
N VAL A 335 -26.73 16.38 -45.83
CA VAL A 335 -26.04 16.80 -44.61
C VAL A 335 -26.42 15.88 -43.45
N ALA A 336 -25.44 15.17 -42.93
CA ALA A 336 -25.57 14.24 -41.82
C ALA A 336 -24.96 14.85 -40.55
N ASN A 337 -25.82 15.18 -39.59
CA ASN A 337 -25.42 15.79 -38.33
C ASN A 337 -24.91 14.72 -37.36
N TYR A 338 -23.70 14.89 -36.82
CA TYR A 338 -23.08 13.94 -35.89
C TYR A 338 -22.79 14.55 -34.52
N LEU A 339 -22.79 13.71 -33.49
CA LEU A 339 -22.50 14.09 -32.11
C LEU A 339 -21.00 14.01 -31.82
N ASN A 340 -20.39 12.89 -32.22
CA ASN A 340 -18.98 12.63 -31.98
C ASN A 340 -18.38 11.88 -33.18
N SER A 341 -17.07 11.99 -33.35
CA SER A 341 -16.34 11.24 -34.36
C SER A 341 -15.00 10.73 -33.83
N THR A 342 -14.61 9.54 -34.25
CA THR A 342 -13.31 8.93 -33.97
C THR A 342 -12.73 8.35 -35.25
N TYR A 343 -11.55 7.74 -35.17
CA TYR A 343 -10.91 7.05 -36.29
C TYR A 343 -10.78 5.56 -35.99
N LEU A 344 -10.77 4.73 -37.03
CA LEU A 344 -10.39 3.33 -36.87
C LEU A 344 -8.91 3.21 -36.52
N ASN A 345 -8.59 2.37 -35.53
CA ASN A 345 -7.21 2.03 -35.20
C ASN A 345 -6.61 1.03 -36.22
N LEU A 346 -5.35 0.64 -36.03
CA LEU A 346 -4.65 -0.29 -36.92
C LEU A 346 -5.29 -1.69 -36.97
N GLU A 347 -6.00 -2.07 -35.90
CA GLU A 347 -6.72 -3.33 -35.75
C GLU A 347 -8.18 -3.24 -36.23
N LYS A 348 -8.57 -2.12 -36.86
CA LYS A 348 -9.94 -1.88 -37.36
C LYS A 348 -11.00 -1.79 -36.25
N ASN A 349 -10.57 -1.43 -35.05
CA ASN A 349 -11.42 -1.16 -33.91
C ASN A 349 -11.69 0.35 -33.76
N PHE A 350 -12.86 0.70 -33.22
CA PHE A 350 -13.18 2.05 -32.77
C PHE A 350 -13.95 2.02 -31.46
N GLU A 351 -13.88 3.14 -30.75
CA GLU A 351 -14.49 3.28 -29.42
C GLU A 351 -15.13 4.67 -29.29
N PHE A 352 -16.34 4.71 -28.71
CA PHE A 352 -16.99 5.92 -28.22
C PHE A 352 -17.29 5.76 -26.73
N TYR A 353 -16.89 6.77 -25.95
CA TYR A 353 -17.12 6.83 -24.52
C TYR A 353 -18.17 7.89 -24.18
N GLY A 354 -18.89 7.68 -23.07
CA GLY A 354 -19.83 8.65 -22.54
C GLY A 354 -21.08 8.85 -23.40
N VAL A 355 -21.54 7.81 -24.10
CA VAL A 355 -22.67 7.91 -25.04
C VAL A 355 -24.00 7.84 -24.29
N ALA A 356 -24.86 8.84 -24.50
CA ALA A 356 -26.18 8.90 -23.86
C ALA A 356 -27.10 7.78 -24.33
N GLU A 357 -28.06 7.41 -23.48
CA GLU A 357 -29.12 6.48 -23.85
C GLU A 357 -29.92 7.00 -25.07
N GLY A 358 -30.18 6.13 -26.04
CA GLY A 358 -30.87 6.47 -27.27
C GLY A 358 -30.56 5.55 -28.44
N SER A 359 -31.14 5.86 -29.60
CA SER A 359 -30.85 5.17 -30.86
C SER A 359 -29.91 6.00 -31.72
N TYR A 360 -28.88 5.36 -32.25
CA TYR A 360 -27.84 6.00 -33.05
C TYR A 360 -27.56 5.21 -34.33
N TYR A 361 -27.08 5.91 -35.35
CA TYR A 361 -26.34 5.31 -36.43
C TYR A 361 -24.85 5.49 -36.19
N VAL A 362 -24.11 4.39 -36.31
CA VAL A 362 -22.66 4.45 -36.47
C VAL A 362 -22.36 4.34 -37.95
N ILE A 363 -21.76 5.37 -38.50
CA ILE A 363 -21.41 5.46 -39.92
C ILE A 363 -19.91 5.58 -40.06
N ILE A 364 -19.31 4.63 -40.76
CA ILE A 364 -17.89 4.62 -41.08
C ILE A 364 -17.75 5.12 -42.51
N GLU A 365 -17.13 6.28 -42.67
CA GLU A 365 -16.69 6.81 -43.96
C GLU A 365 -15.25 6.39 -44.20
N ALA A 366 -15.00 5.77 -45.33
CA ALA A 366 -13.67 5.34 -45.70
C ALA A 366 -13.43 5.58 -47.19
N LYS A 367 -12.16 5.77 -47.58
CA LYS A 367 -11.79 5.89 -48.99
C LYS A 367 -11.46 4.51 -49.56
N TYR A 368 -11.86 4.26 -50.81
CA TYR A 368 -11.37 3.10 -51.54
C TYR A 368 -9.83 3.18 -51.66
N PRO A 369 -9.14 2.04 -51.62
CA PRO A 369 -7.74 1.97 -52.03
C PRO A 369 -7.60 2.52 -53.45
N SER A 370 -6.50 3.22 -53.71
CA SER A 370 -6.20 3.81 -55.03
C SER A 370 -6.22 2.78 -56.16
N SER A 371 -5.92 1.52 -55.85
CA SER A 371 -5.96 0.39 -56.78
C SER A 371 -7.37 -0.04 -57.22
N MET A 372 -8.43 0.29 -56.47
CA MET A 372 -9.80 -0.11 -56.79
C MET A 372 -10.62 1.04 -57.38
N ALA A 373 -10.63 2.19 -56.72
CA ALA A 373 -11.35 3.36 -57.20
C ALA A 373 -10.80 4.63 -56.56
N ARG A 374 -10.15 5.47 -57.37
CA ARG A 374 -9.63 6.76 -56.91
C ARG A 374 -10.79 7.68 -56.49
N ASP A 375 -10.63 8.35 -55.35
CA ASP A 375 -11.55 9.35 -54.79
C ASP A 375 -12.99 8.89 -54.50
N LYS A 376 -13.28 7.59 -54.60
CA LYS A 376 -14.56 7.04 -54.17
C LYS A 376 -14.58 6.78 -52.68
N LYS A 377 -15.71 7.10 -52.05
CA LYS A 377 -15.97 6.82 -50.65
C LYS A 377 -16.86 5.60 -50.49
N VAL A 378 -16.62 4.84 -49.43
CA VAL A 378 -17.47 3.76 -48.94
C VAL A 378 -18.07 4.19 -47.62
N TYR A 379 -19.35 3.94 -47.48
CA TYR A 379 -20.04 4.03 -46.20
C TYR A 379 -20.34 2.62 -45.69
N ILE A 380 -20.09 2.37 -44.41
CA ILE A 380 -20.75 1.31 -43.63
C ILE A 380 -21.59 1.97 -42.57
N ALA A 381 -22.88 1.64 -42.55
CA ALA A 381 -23.81 2.16 -41.56
C ALA A 381 -24.49 1.01 -40.82
N LYS A 382 -24.65 1.16 -39.52
CA LYS A 382 -25.47 0.28 -38.67
C LYS A 382 -26.21 1.10 -37.65
N LYS A 383 -27.51 0.81 -37.49
CA LYS A 383 -28.31 1.34 -36.39
C LYS A 383 -28.01 0.54 -35.12
N ILE A 384 -27.80 1.22 -34.01
CA ILE A 384 -27.55 0.64 -32.69
C ILE A 384 -28.44 1.31 -31.64
N GLU A 385 -28.81 0.53 -30.63
CA GLU A 385 -29.58 1.01 -29.48
C GLU A 385 -28.69 1.01 -28.24
N VAL A 386 -28.54 2.17 -27.62
CA VAL A 386 -27.71 2.39 -26.45
C VAL A 386 -28.60 2.52 -25.23
N GLY A 387 -28.48 1.59 -24.28
CA GLY A 387 -29.11 1.70 -22.96
C GLY A 387 -28.14 2.28 -21.91
N LYS A 388 -28.64 2.59 -20.72
CA LYS A 388 -27.85 3.14 -19.59
C LYS A 388 -26.81 2.14 -19.05
N TYR A 389 -25.58 2.62 -18.80
CA TYR A 389 -24.45 1.83 -18.27
C TYR A 389 -24.13 0.55 -19.07
N LYS A 390 -24.31 0.58 -20.39
CA LYS A 390 -24.06 -0.58 -21.25
C LYS A 390 -22.76 -0.43 -22.01
N LYS A 391 -21.99 -1.52 -22.07
CA LYS A 391 -20.91 -1.71 -23.04
C LYS A 391 -21.46 -2.45 -24.25
N ILE A 392 -21.47 -1.80 -25.39
CA ILE A 392 -22.02 -2.34 -26.65
C ILE A 392 -20.86 -2.79 -27.52
N MET A 393 -20.86 -4.07 -27.89
CA MET A 393 -19.91 -4.63 -28.84
C MET A 393 -20.63 -4.85 -30.17
N ALA A 394 -20.15 -4.23 -31.25
CA ALA A 394 -20.77 -4.35 -32.56
C ALA A 394 -19.75 -4.65 -33.66
N VAL A 395 -20.04 -5.68 -34.46
CA VAL A 395 -19.28 -5.95 -35.69
C VAL A 395 -19.97 -5.27 -36.86
N PHE A 396 -19.17 -4.62 -37.69
CA PHE A 396 -19.56 -3.89 -38.89
C PHE A 396 -18.92 -4.57 -40.09
N SER A 397 -19.73 -5.21 -40.92
CA SER A 397 -19.24 -5.90 -42.11
C SER A 397 -19.91 -5.36 -43.36
N LYS A 398 -19.14 -5.09 -44.40
CA LYS A 398 -19.67 -4.81 -45.74
C LYS A 398 -18.85 -5.54 -46.80
N LYS A 399 -19.57 -6.21 -47.70
CA LYS A 399 -18.99 -6.76 -48.93
C LYS A 399 -19.15 -5.71 -50.03
N LEU A 400 -18.04 -5.37 -50.68
CA LEU A 400 -17.96 -4.40 -51.78
C LEU A 400 -18.35 -5.03 -53.12
#